data_AF-A0A2K9NLQ6-F1
#
_entry.id   AF-A0A2K9NLQ6-F1
#
_cell.length_a   1.000
_cell.length_b   1.000
_cell.length_c   1.000
_cell.angle_alpha   90.00
_cell.angle_beta   90.00
_cell.angle_gamma   90.00
#
_symmetry.space_group_name_H-M   'P 1'
#
loop_
_entity.id
_entity.type
_entity.pdbx_description
1 polymer ?
#
loop_
_entity_poly.entity_id
_entity_poly.type
_entity_poly.pdbx_seq_one_letter_code
_entity_poly.pdbx_strand_id
1 'polypeptide(L)'
;HIKSFNLGGMGCSAGVIAIDLAKDLLQIHKNTYALVVSTENITQGIYSGENRSMMVSNCLFRVGGAAILLSNKPGDRRRSKYKLAHTVRTHTGADDKSFGCVKQEEDESGKTGVCLSKDITNVAGTTVKKNITTLGPLVLPL
;
A
#
# COMPACT_ATOMS: atom_id res chain seq x y z
N HIS A 1 -10.01 2.43 -26.09
CA HIS A 1 -10.37 3.39 -25.03
C HIS A 1 -9.64 3.01 -23.74
N ILE A 2 -8.81 3.88 -23.18
CA ILE A 2 -8.08 3.65 -21.92
C ILE A 2 -8.88 4.30 -20.78
N LYS A 3 -9.08 3.57 -19.67
CA LYS A 3 -9.66 4.12 -18.44
C LYS A 3 -8.53 4.35 -17.43
N SER A 4 -8.45 5.56 -16.91
CA SER A 4 -7.40 5.96 -15.96
C SER A 4 -8.01 6.24 -14.60
N PHE A 5 -7.38 5.73 -13.54
CA PHE A 5 -7.79 5.92 -12.16
C PHE A 5 -6.59 6.45 -11.38
N ASN A 6 -6.80 7.46 -10.53
CA ASN A 6 -5.77 7.98 -9.64
C ASN A 6 -6.15 7.68 -8.19
N LEU A 7 -5.23 7.06 -7.46
CA LEU A 7 -5.44 6.63 -6.09
C LEU A 7 -4.50 7.40 -5.16
N GLY A 8 -5.06 8.20 -4.26
CA GLY A 8 -4.32 9.03 -3.30
C GLY A 8 -4.71 8.75 -1.84
N GLY A 9 -3.88 9.20 -0.90
CA GLY A 9 -4.20 9.21 0.53
C GLY A 9 -4.04 7.87 1.28
N MET A 10 -3.55 6.81 0.63
CA MET A 10 -3.41 5.48 1.25
C MET A 10 -1.97 5.14 1.68
N GLY A 11 -1.02 6.04 1.42
CA GLY A 11 0.40 5.84 1.72
C GLY A 11 0.96 4.54 1.15
N CYS A 12 1.82 3.87 1.92
CA CYS A 12 2.53 2.65 1.52
C CYS A 12 1.62 1.47 1.10
N SER A 13 0.32 1.52 1.42
CA SER A 13 -0.65 0.48 1.04
C SER A 13 -1.22 0.66 -0.37
N ALA A 14 -1.02 1.83 -1.00
CA ALA A 14 -1.66 2.21 -2.25
C ALA A 14 -1.42 1.21 -3.39
N GLY A 15 -0.21 0.65 -3.50
CA GLY A 15 0.13 -0.32 -4.55
C GLY A 15 -0.73 -1.59 -4.49
N VAL A 16 -0.91 -2.18 -3.31
CA VAL A 16 -1.71 -3.41 -3.15
C VAL A 16 -3.21 -3.11 -3.32
N ILE A 17 -3.68 -1.94 -2.87
CA ILE A 17 -5.07 -1.52 -3.09
C ILE A 17 -5.35 -1.29 -4.59
N ALA A 18 -4.38 -0.74 -5.33
CA ALA A 18 -4.49 -0.60 -6.78
C ALA A 18 -4.57 -1.97 -7.49
N ILE A 19 -3.83 -2.97 -7.01
CA ILE A 19 -3.91 -4.35 -7.52
C ILE A 19 -5.31 -4.94 -7.27
N ASP A 20 -5.89 -4.71 -6.09
CA ASP A 20 -7.25 -5.17 -5.76
C ASP A 20 -8.30 -4.55 -6.68
N LEU A 21 -8.23 -3.23 -6.92
CA LEU A 21 -9.09 -2.54 -7.89
C LEU A 21 -8.89 -3.09 -9.31
N ALA A 22 -7.65 -3.31 -9.73
CA ALA A 22 -7.34 -3.86 -11.05
C ALA A 22 -7.91 -5.28 -11.24
N LYS A 23 -7.85 -6.11 -10.19
CA LYS A 23 -8.48 -7.44 -10.16
C LYS A 23 -9.99 -7.32 -10.38
N ASP A 24 -10.68 -6.46 -9.66
CA ASP A 24 -12.13 -6.28 -9.79
C ASP A 24 -12.52 -5.78 -11.19
N LEU A 25 -11.77 -4.82 -11.74
CA LEU A 25 -11.98 -4.33 -13.11
C LEU A 25 -11.77 -5.44 -14.16
N LEU A 26 -10.78 -6.31 -13.97
CA LEU A 26 -10.52 -7.45 -14.85
C LEU A 26 -11.55 -8.58 -14.71
N GLN A 27 -12.27 -8.68 -13.59
CA GLN A 27 -13.40 -9.61 -13.48
C GLN A 27 -14.60 -9.12 -14.31
N ILE A 28 -14.82 -7.80 -14.37
CA ILE A 28 -15.95 -7.19 -15.09
C ILE A 28 -15.64 -7.08 -16.59
N HIS A 29 -14.42 -6.71 -16.96
CA HIS A 29 -14.02 -6.47 -18.34
C HIS A 29 -13.22 -7.63 -18.91
N LYS A 30 -13.83 -8.42 -19.80
CA LYS A 30 -13.19 -9.62 -20.41
C LYS A 30 -12.10 -9.25 -21.41
N ASN A 31 -11.10 -10.14 -21.53
CA ASN A 31 -10.04 -10.12 -22.56
C ASN A 31 -9.29 -8.78 -22.67
N THR A 32 -8.88 -8.22 -21.54
CA THR A 32 -8.20 -6.93 -21.45
C THR A 32 -7.00 -6.97 -20.51
N TYR A 33 -6.32 -5.84 -20.40
CA TYR A 33 -5.20 -5.61 -19.50
C TYR A 33 -5.54 -4.55 -18.46
N ALA A 34 -4.88 -4.63 -17.32
CA ALA A 34 -4.80 -3.54 -16.35
C ALA A 34 -3.34 -3.26 -16.01
N LEU A 35 -2.92 -2.01 -16.16
CA LEU A 35 -1.59 -1.56 -15.77
C LEU A 35 -1.71 -0.82 -14.43
N VAL A 36 -1.03 -1.33 -13.41
CA VAL A 36 -0.88 -0.66 -12.13
C VAL A 36 0.50 -0.01 -12.12
N VAL A 37 0.54 1.30 -11.87
CA VAL A 37 1.78 2.07 -11.70
C VAL A 37 1.74 2.70 -10.32
N SER A 38 2.82 2.53 -9.57
CA SER A 38 3.03 3.16 -8.27
C SER A 38 4.35 3.90 -8.31
N THR A 39 4.34 5.15 -7.88
CA THR A 39 5.54 6.00 -7.82
C THR A 39 5.53 6.72 -6.49
N GLU A 40 6.68 6.76 -5.83
CA GLU A 40 6.89 7.48 -4.58
C GLU A 40 8.00 8.50 -4.80
N ASN A 41 7.66 9.78 -4.62
CA ASN A 41 8.60 10.89 -4.70
C ASN A 41 8.68 11.58 -3.34
N ILE A 42 9.89 11.70 -2.81
CA ILE A 42 10.21 12.17 -1.46
C ILE A 42 10.91 13.53 -1.50
N THR A 43 11.14 14.11 -2.68
CA THR A 43 11.86 15.38 -2.80
C THR A 43 11.22 16.51 -1.97
N GLN A 44 9.90 16.47 -1.77
CA GLN A 44 9.17 17.43 -0.92
C GLN A 44 8.88 16.91 0.50
N GLY A 45 9.32 15.70 0.84
CA GLY A 45 9.02 15.02 2.10
C GLY A 45 10.22 14.89 3.05
N ILE A 46 11.38 15.48 2.73
CA ILE A 46 12.54 15.48 3.63
C ILE A 46 12.26 16.40 4.81
N TYR A 47 12.28 15.85 6.01
CA TYR A 47 12.10 16.60 7.25
C TYR A 47 13.38 17.36 7.60
N SER A 48 13.28 18.67 7.81
CA SER A 48 14.41 19.57 8.09
C SER A 48 14.44 20.09 9.54
N GLY A 49 13.62 19.51 10.42
CA GLY A 49 13.57 19.86 11.83
C GLY A 49 14.37 18.92 12.73
N GLU A 50 14.18 19.08 14.04
CA GLU A 50 14.96 18.37 15.07
C GLU A 50 14.14 17.30 15.83
N ASN A 51 12.85 17.15 15.51
CA ASN A 51 12.02 16.12 16.11
C ASN A 51 12.54 14.72 15.70
N ARG A 52 13.07 14.00 16.68
CA ARG A 52 13.68 12.69 16.49
C ARG A 52 12.72 11.68 15.84
N SER A 53 11.44 11.69 16.20
CA SER A 53 10.44 10.76 15.65
C SER A 53 10.18 11.00 14.16
N MET A 54 10.34 12.24 13.69
CA MET A 54 10.23 12.61 12.28
C MET A 54 11.54 12.40 11.52
N MET A 55 12.71 12.59 12.15
CA MET A 55 14.01 12.36 11.51
C MET A 55 14.20 10.92 11.02
N VAL A 56 13.60 9.94 11.70
CA VAL A 56 13.67 8.53 11.28
C VAL A 56 13.15 8.35 9.85
N SER A 57 12.13 9.13 9.44
CA SER A 57 11.57 9.06 8.08
C SER A 57 12.61 9.38 6.99
N ASN A 58 13.53 10.31 7.23
CA ASN A 58 14.62 10.65 6.30
C ASN A 58 15.60 9.49 6.07
N CYS A 59 15.76 8.61 7.06
CA CYS A 59 16.64 7.46 6.96
C CYS A 59 15.95 6.28 6.24
N LEU A 60 14.64 6.14 6.45
CA LEU A 60 13.85 5.01 5.97
C LEU A 60 13.36 5.18 4.53
N PHE A 61 12.82 6.35 4.20
CA PHE A 61 12.12 6.50 2.94
C PHE A 61 13.06 6.81 1.77
N ARG A 62 12.73 6.25 0.60
CA ARG A 62 13.50 6.41 -0.64
C ARG A 62 12.56 6.66 -1.82
N VAL A 63 13.08 7.33 -2.85
CA VAL A 63 12.35 7.53 -4.10
C VAL A 63 12.34 6.23 -4.90
N GLY A 64 11.21 5.89 -5.49
CA GLY A 64 11.08 4.66 -6.27
C GLY A 64 9.80 4.61 -7.10
N GLY A 65 9.73 3.60 -7.96
CA GLY A 65 8.54 3.32 -8.72
C GLY A 65 8.49 1.87 -9.17
N ALA A 66 7.28 1.36 -9.33
CA ALA A 66 7.02 0.02 -9.79
C ALA A 66 5.81 0.01 -10.73
N ALA A 67 5.83 -0.91 -11.70
CA ALA A 67 4.69 -1.15 -12.58
C ALA A 67 4.41 -2.65 -12.68
N ILE A 68 3.13 -3.01 -12.64
CA ILE A 68 2.65 -4.38 -12.77
C ILE A 68 1.57 -4.42 -13.84
N LEU A 69 1.77 -5.28 -14.84
CA LEU A 69 0.77 -5.56 -15.87
C LEU A 69 -0.02 -6.82 -15.49
N LEU A 70 -1.33 -6.68 -15.31
CA LEU A 70 -2.26 -7.77 -15.09
C LEU A 70 -3.06 -8.05 -16.38
N SER A 71 -3.40 -9.32 -16.59
CA SER A 71 -4.17 -9.78 -17.76
C SER A 71 -5.19 -10.82 -17.34
N ASN A 72 -6.37 -10.79 -17.96
CA ASN A 72 -7.35 -11.89 -17.90
C ASN A 72 -7.49 -12.63 -19.24
N LYS A 73 -6.53 -12.44 -20.17
CA LYS A 73 -6.55 -13.09 -21.47
C LYS A 73 -6.06 -14.55 -21.34
N PRO A 74 -6.80 -15.54 -21.87
CA PRO A 74 -6.37 -16.95 -21.80
C PRO A 74 -4.97 -17.20 -22.40
N GLY A 75 -4.63 -16.49 -23.47
CA GLY A 75 -3.33 -16.61 -24.15
C GLY A 75 -2.14 -16.17 -23.29
N ASP A 76 -2.34 -15.31 -22.30
CA ASP A 76 -1.27 -14.79 -21.45
C ASP A 76 -0.92 -15.72 -20.28
N ARG A 77 -1.77 -16.72 -20.01
CA ARG A 77 -1.61 -17.63 -18.88
C ARG A 77 -0.29 -18.40 -18.90
N ARG A 78 0.24 -18.73 -20.09
CA ARG A 78 1.50 -19.47 -20.24
C ARG A 78 2.74 -18.61 -19.99
N ARG A 79 2.64 -17.28 -20.16
CA ARG A 79 3.75 -16.33 -20.01
C ARG A 79 3.67 -15.52 -18.71
N SER A 80 2.59 -15.63 -17.95
CA SER A 80 2.42 -14.89 -16.69
C SER A 80 3.38 -15.41 -15.62
N LYS A 81 4.15 -14.51 -15.00
CA LYS A 81 5.08 -14.87 -13.91
C LYS A 81 4.36 -15.31 -12.63
N TYR A 82 3.19 -14.73 -12.36
CA TYR A 82 2.38 -15.02 -11.19
C TYR A 82 0.89 -15.03 -11.55
N LYS A 83 0.09 -15.75 -10.76
CA LYS A 83 -1.37 -15.70 -10.79
C LYS A 83 -1.88 -15.01 -9.53
N LEU A 84 -2.66 -13.94 -9.68
CA LEU A 84 -3.36 -13.33 -8.55
C LEU A 84 -4.54 -14.21 -8.14
N ALA A 85 -4.47 -14.82 -6.96
CA ALA A 85 -5.50 -15.72 -6.45
C ALA A 85 -6.51 -15.00 -5.56
N HIS A 86 -6.03 -14.37 -4.48
CA HIS A 86 -6.85 -13.70 -3.48
C HIS A 86 -6.22 -12.37 -3.07
N THR A 87 -7.08 -11.45 -2.65
CA THR A 87 -6.71 -10.18 -2.02
C THR A 87 -7.60 -10.00 -0.80
N VAL A 88 -7.01 -9.58 0.32
CA VAL A 88 -7.71 -9.34 1.58
C VAL A 88 -7.24 -8.01 2.14
N ARG A 89 -8.19 -7.14 2.50
CA ARG A 89 -7.91 -5.85 3.12
C ARG A 89 -8.30 -5.88 4.60
N THR A 90 -7.37 -5.44 5.45
CA THR A 90 -7.62 -5.23 6.89
C THR A 90 -7.40 -3.77 7.22
N HIS A 91 -8.34 -3.15 7.92
CA HIS A 91 -8.27 -1.76 8.34
C HIS A 91 -8.52 -1.65 9.83
N THR A 92 -7.57 -1.06 10.55
CA THR A 92 -7.59 -0.91 12.02
C THR A 92 -7.66 0.54 12.47
N GLY A 93 -7.88 1.50 11.56
CA GLY A 93 -7.87 2.93 11.89
C GLY A 93 -8.97 3.43 12.83
N ALA A 94 -9.86 2.56 13.31
CA ALA A 94 -10.78 2.87 14.41
C ALA A 94 -10.09 2.80 15.80
N ASP A 95 -8.92 2.19 15.88
CA ASP A 95 -8.06 2.18 17.08
C ASP A 95 -7.11 3.39 17.03
N ASP A 96 -7.08 4.19 18.10
CA ASP A 96 -6.33 5.45 18.14
C ASP A 96 -4.82 5.25 17.94
N LYS A 97 -4.26 4.16 18.45
CA LYS A 97 -2.85 3.83 18.24
C LYS A 97 -2.59 3.51 16.77
N SER A 98 -3.50 2.78 16.14
CA SER A 98 -3.42 2.44 14.72
C SER A 98 -3.59 3.66 13.82
N PHE A 99 -4.52 4.57 14.17
CA PHE A 99 -4.70 5.83 13.46
C PHE A 99 -3.52 6.80 13.68
N GLY A 100 -2.94 6.77 14.89
CA GLY A 100 -1.86 7.64 15.34
C GLY A 100 -0.45 7.21 14.97
N CYS A 101 -0.24 5.98 14.50
CA CYS A 101 1.13 5.43 14.45
C CYS A 101 2.00 5.98 13.32
N VAL A 102 1.40 6.46 12.23
CA VAL A 102 2.08 7.12 11.12
C VAL A 102 1.25 8.32 10.69
N LYS A 103 1.77 9.53 10.92
CA LYS A 103 1.06 10.78 10.62
C LYS A 103 1.98 11.78 9.97
N GLN A 104 1.48 12.50 8.99
CA GLN A 104 2.12 13.71 8.50
C GLN A 104 1.58 14.89 9.30
N GLU A 105 2.46 15.63 9.95
CA GLU A 105 2.11 16.75 10.82
C GLU A 105 3.26 17.77 10.87
N GLU A 106 2.98 18.97 11.40
CA GLU A 106 4.00 19.98 11.66
C GLU A 106 4.60 19.78 13.05
N ASP A 107 5.91 19.99 13.17
CA ASP A 107 6.55 20.10 14.48
C ASP A 107 6.27 21.44 15.15
N GLU A 108 6.78 21.63 16.37
CA GLU A 108 6.62 22.87 17.15
C GLU A 108 7.21 24.11 16.45
N SER A 109 8.09 23.93 15.46
CA SER A 109 8.70 24.99 14.65
C SER A 109 8.01 25.18 13.29
N GLY A 110 6.85 24.53 13.06
CA GLY A 110 6.08 24.62 11.82
C GLY A 110 6.69 23.84 10.65
N LYS A 111 7.64 22.93 10.89
CA LYS A 111 8.24 22.11 9.83
C LYS A 111 7.45 20.83 9.66
N THR A 112 6.90 20.60 8.47
CA THR A 112 6.16 19.39 8.15
C THR A 112 7.08 18.17 8.06
N GLY A 113 6.70 17.08 8.72
CA GLY A 113 7.39 15.79 8.64
C GLY A 113 6.42 14.62 8.78
N VAL A 114 6.93 13.40 8.62
CA VAL A 114 6.18 12.17 8.90
C VAL A 114 6.62 11.62 10.25
N CYS A 115 5.74 11.70 11.24
CA CYS A 115 5.94 11.14 12.56
C CYS A 115 5.67 9.64 12.55
N LEU A 116 6.62 8.86 13.08
CA LEU A 116 6.49 7.43 13.30
C LEU A 116 6.44 7.15 14.80
N SER A 117 5.29 6.67 15.29
CA SER A 117 5.12 6.29 16.70
C SER A 117 5.90 5.02 17.02
N LYS A 118 6.32 4.89 18.28
CA LYS A 118 6.90 3.64 18.82
C LYS A 118 5.91 2.47 18.81
N ASP A 119 4.61 2.75 18.75
CA ASP A 119 3.57 1.70 18.66
C ASP A 119 3.49 1.04 17.28
N ILE A 120 4.17 1.57 16.24
CA ILE A 120 4.03 1.12 14.85
C ILE A 120 4.27 -0.38 14.67
N THR A 121 5.24 -0.96 15.37
CA THR A 121 5.58 -2.38 15.28
C THR A 121 4.49 -3.26 15.88
N ASN A 122 3.95 -2.87 17.03
CA ASN A 122 2.88 -3.58 17.72
C ASN A 122 1.55 -3.51 16.94
N VAL A 123 1.22 -2.32 16.43
CA VAL A 123 0.06 -2.10 15.56
C VAL A 123 0.18 -2.92 14.28
N ALA A 124 1.34 -2.88 13.61
CA ALA A 124 1.58 -3.64 12.39
C ALA A 124 1.46 -5.14 12.65
N GLY A 125 2.09 -5.66 13.70
CA GLY A 125 2.00 -7.07 14.08
C GLY A 125 0.57 -7.53 14.33
N THR A 126 -0.21 -6.74 15.07
CA THR A 126 -1.63 -7.02 15.32
C THR A 126 -2.46 -7.01 14.03
N THR A 127 -2.23 -6.03 13.16
CA THR A 127 -2.95 -5.87 11.90
C THR A 127 -2.62 -6.99 10.91
N VAL A 128 -1.34 -7.35 10.79
CA VAL A 128 -0.88 -8.48 9.97
C VAL A 128 -1.43 -9.79 10.49
N LYS A 129 -1.44 -10.02 11.82
CA LYS A 129 -2.05 -11.21 12.41
C LYS A 129 -3.52 -11.34 12.02
N LYS A 130 -4.31 -10.26 12.17
CA LYS A 130 -5.72 -10.23 11.75
C LYS A 130 -5.87 -10.53 10.25
N ASN A 131 -5.04 -9.92 9.41
CA ASN A 131 -5.07 -10.14 7.97
C ASN A 131 -4.78 -11.60 7.59
N ILE A 132 -3.73 -12.20 8.16
CA ILE A 132 -3.35 -13.60 7.93
C ILE A 132 -4.44 -14.55 8.42
N THR A 133 -5.09 -14.28 9.56
CA THR A 133 -6.22 -15.09 10.04
C THR A 133 -7.36 -15.14 9.02
N THR A 134 -7.63 -14.06 8.30
CA THR A 134 -8.63 -14.03 7.22
C THR A 134 -8.11 -14.67 5.92
N LEU A 135 -6.84 -14.44 5.57
CA LEU A 135 -6.25 -14.96 4.34
C LEU A 135 -5.97 -16.47 4.38
N GLY A 136 -5.58 -17.01 5.54
CA GLY A 136 -5.15 -18.40 5.73
C GLY A 136 -6.12 -19.42 5.15
N PRO A 137 -7.41 -19.41 5.53
CA PRO A 137 -8.42 -20.33 4.98
C PRO A 137 -8.63 -20.23 3.46
N LEU A 138 -8.25 -19.12 2.82
CA LEU A 138 -8.38 -18.93 1.37
C LEU A 138 -7.21 -19.55 0.59
N VAL A 139 -6.06 -19.76 1.24
CA VAL A 139 -4.82 -20.19 0.57
C VAL A 139 -4.32 -21.56 1.03
N LEU A 140 -4.77 -22.04 2.18
CA LEU A 140 -4.41 -23.36 2.70
C LEU A 140 -5.33 -24.44 2.09
N PRO A 141 -4.79 -25.62 1.74
CA PRO A 141 -5.62 -26.77 1.39
C PRO A 141 -6.48 -27.19 2.60
N LEU A 142 -7.71 -27.60 2.32
CA LEU A 142 -8.64 -28.18 3.30
C LEU A 142 -8.16 -29.55 3.78
#